data_AF-A0A1J1C8E8-F1
#
_entry.id   AF-A0A1J1C8E8-F1
#
_cell.length_a   1.000
_cell.length_b   1.000
_cell.length_c   1.000
_cell.angle_alpha   90.00
_cell.angle_beta   90.00
_cell.angle_gamma   90.00
#
_symmetry.space_group_name_H-M   'P 1'
#
loop_
_entity.id
_entity.type
_entity.pdbx_description
1 polymer ?
#
loop_
_entity_poly.entity_id
_entity_poly.type
_entity_poly.pdbx_seq_one_letter_code
_entity_poly.pdbx_strand_id
1 'polypeptide(L)'
;MEIKEPLKTAYQLIAGLTLFKLIYIFFLPITPQEAYYWYYIQYPALSYFDHPPMAAYSIGLGTTLFGDTVFGVKFMAVVWFLGINLLLLKSALLMAQLKNIPRHLAEKAGFWTVLFFNLTIFAHLYAILSVPDTPLLFFWILTLFLFLKFYQTQRARWLYLMGVTLGFGLISKYTMVALLPGLFAFLLFDKKLRRWLVTPHPYLTFVIMLLVFSPVVIWNAQNDWASFAFQFSNRAAKFKPLTSKYIVQLFFSQLFLLTPLVFGLLVYFVKKQIQTRFKDRLLNLLFWSGFVIIGGFIYVSLRSLVKMNWLLPGYLGWILGAVFVLKAETIRSSRWIKSGMYFSVFLLLIAHIIQLVPNMPLGEGNTWSGWSDAAQKIHALQQKMGGRKKVFIFSNGYKSAALLKFYLPDHQDTYAENIYNRPALQFDIWGTPDSLIGKNALYVIDDRREYKDDLKYVRKYFDSVELIEQFEYKFLDRFHTRTIYCYEAKNYHGPAN
;
A
#
# COMPACT_ATOMS: atom_id res chain seq x y z
N MET A 1 -2.07 10.33 -31.75
CA MET A 1 -1.48 9.01 -32.06
C MET A 1 -2.61 8.13 -32.57
N GLU A 2 -2.53 7.63 -33.80
CA GLU A 2 -3.52 6.74 -34.37
C GLU A 2 -3.14 5.30 -34.03
N ILE A 3 -3.90 4.68 -33.12
CA ILE A 3 -3.61 3.32 -32.65
C ILE A 3 -4.36 2.36 -33.55
N LYS A 4 -3.62 1.66 -34.42
CA LYS A 4 -4.19 0.74 -35.42
C LYS A 4 -4.82 -0.50 -34.77
N GLU A 5 -4.18 -1.07 -33.74
CA GLU A 5 -4.64 -2.27 -33.02
C GLU A 5 -4.74 -2.04 -31.49
N PRO A 6 -5.73 -1.27 -31.00
CA PRO A 6 -5.73 -0.78 -29.62
C PRO A 6 -5.70 -1.88 -28.55
N LEU A 7 -6.41 -2.98 -28.78
CA LEU A 7 -6.43 -4.10 -27.84
C LEU A 7 -5.07 -4.79 -27.73
N LYS A 8 -4.42 -5.07 -28.87
CA LYS A 8 -3.08 -5.66 -28.92
C LYS A 8 -2.07 -4.73 -28.27
N THR A 9 -2.12 -3.43 -28.58
CA THR A 9 -1.24 -2.43 -27.96
C THR A 9 -1.47 -2.35 -26.44
N ALA A 10 -2.71 -2.50 -25.95
CA ALA A 10 -2.98 -2.56 -24.51
C ALA A 10 -2.31 -3.78 -23.86
N TYR A 11 -2.44 -4.98 -24.45
CA TYR A 11 -1.76 -6.18 -23.93
C TYR A 11 -0.23 -6.05 -23.98
N GLN A 12 0.33 -5.50 -25.06
CA GLN A 12 1.76 -5.22 -25.17
C GLN A 12 2.24 -4.24 -24.10
N LEU A 13 1.47 -3.19 -23.82
CA LEU A 13 1.78 -2.24 -22.76
C LEU A 13 1.77 -2.92 -21.38
N ILE A 14 0.75 -3.73 -21.09
CA ILE A 14 0.66 -4.47 -19.82
C ILE A 14 1.83 -5.43 -19.68
N ALA A 15 2.13 -6.22 -20.72
CA ALA A 15 3.24 -7.17 -20.72
C ALA A 15 4.59 -6.45 -20.57
N GLY A 16 4.82 -5.39 -21.33
CA GLY A 16 6.06 -4.59 -21.28
C GLY A 16 6.28 -3.94 -19.92
N LEU A 17 5.24 -3.34 -19.33
CA LEU A 17 5.32 -2.78 -17.97
C LEU A 17 5.56 -3.87 -16.92
N THR A 18 4.87 -5.01 -17.03
CA THR A 18 5.07 -6.13 -16.09
C THR A 18 6.49 -6.67 -16.16
N LEU A 19 7.01 -6.91 -17.37
CA LEU A 19 8.39 -7.37 -17.58
C LEU A 19 9.40 -6.34 -17.07
N PHE A 20 9.19 -5.05 -17.38
CA PHE A 20 10.00 -3.97 -16.83
C PHE A 20 10.00 -4.02 -15.30
N LYS A 21 8.84 -4.18 -14.65
CA LYS A 21 8.75 -4.24 -13.19
C LYS A 21 9.45 -5.46 -12.60
N LEU A 22 9.34 -6.63 -13.22
CA LEU A 22 10.08 -7.84 -12.80
C LEU A 22 11.59 -7.62 -12.85
N ILE A 23 12.10 -7.00 -13.92
CA ILE A 23 13.53 -6.66 -14.03
C ILE A 23 13.91 -5.58 -13.01
N TYR A 24 13.08 -4.56 -12.86
CA TYR A 24 13.33 -3.40 -12.02
C TYR A 24 13.47 -3.75 -10.54
N ILE A 25 12.65 -4.66 -10.02
CA ILE A 25 12.68 -5.03 -8.60
C ILE A 25 13.95 -5.77 -8.16
N PHE A 26 14.78 -6.27 -9.08
CA PHE A 26 16.12 -6.79 -8.76
C PHE A 26 17.09 -5.71 -8.27
N PHE A 27 16.91 -4.47 -8.72
CA PHE A 27 17.82 -3.37 -8.45
C PHE A 27 17.33 -2.46 -7.33
N LEU A 28 16.15 -2.75 -6.76
CA LEU A 28 15.57 -1.95 -5.71
C LEU A 28 16.00 -2.43 -4.32
N PRO A 29 16.11 -1.52 -3.36
CA PRO A 29 16.24 -1.88 -1.95
C PRO A 29 14.90 -2.30 -1.36
N ILE A 30 14.93 -3.01 -0.23
CA ILE A 30 13.72 -3.26 0.55
C ILE A 30 13.33 -1.98 1.30
N THR A 31 12.02 -1.69 1.36
CA THR A 31 11.54 -0.61 2.21
C THR A 31 11.29 -1.10 3.64
N PRO A 32 11.33 -0.23 4.66
CA PRO A 32 11.06 -0.66 6.03
C PRO A 32 9.68 -1.30 6.25
N GLN A 33 8.67 -0.91 5.46
CA GLN A 33 7.35 -1.55 5.55
C GLN A 33 7.36 -2.97 5.02
N GLU A 34 8.06 -3.21 3.91
CA GLU A 34 8.19 -4.56 3.35
C GLU A 34 9.01 -5.46 4.26
N ALA A 35 10.10 -4.96 4.84
CA ALA A 35 10.88 -5.70 5.82
C ALA A 35 10.01 -6.08 7.04
N TYR A 36 9.15 -5.17 7.49
CA TYR A 36 8.23 -5.43 8.61
C TYR A 36 7.16 -6.47 8.28
N TYR A 37 6.55 -6.42 7.09
CA TYR A 37 5.58 -7.45 6.66
C TYR A 37 6.24 -8.76 6.27
N TRP A 38 7.52 -8.75 5.88
CA TRP A 38 8.31 -9.96 5.78
C TRP A 38 8.58 -10.56 7.17
N TYR A 39 8.87 -9.73 8.18
CA TYR A 39 9.03 -10.19 9.56
C TYR A 39 7.73 -10.84 10.07
N TYR A 40 6.55 -10.31 9.70
CA TYR A 40 5.26 -10.94 10.00
C TYR A 40 5.22 -12.41 9.59
N ILE A 41 5.60 -12.73 8.36
CA ILE A 41 5.46 -14.10 7.85
C ILE A 41 6.52 -15.06 8.38
N GLN A 42 7.53 -14.57 9.11
CA GLN A 42 8.41 -15.42 9.92
C GLN A 42 7.67 -16.00 11.15
N TYR A 43 6.55 -15.38 11.54
CA TYR A 43 5.64 -15.84 12.58
C TYR A 43 4.19 -15.91 12.04
N PRO A 44 3.87 -16.89 11.17
CA PRO A 44 2.57 -16.96 10.52
C PRO A 44 1.40 -16.93 11.53
N ALA A 45 0.51 -15.96 11.37
CA ALA A 45 -0.67 -15.78 12.20
C ALA A 45 -1.90 -15.43 11.35
N LEU A 46 -3.10 -15.68 11.88
CA LEU A 46 -4.38 -15.38 11.21
C LEU A 46 -4.55 -13.89 10.86
N SER A 47 -3.91 -12.98 11.60
CA SER A 47 -3.77 -11.56 11.32
C SER A 47 -2.59 -10.98 12.10
N TYR A 48 -2.34 -9.69 11.95
CA TYR A 48 -1.29 -8.94 12.66
C TYR A 48 -1.83 -7.59 13.15
N PHE A 49 -1.12 -6.99 14.09
CA PHE A 49 -1.50 -5.79 14.84
C PHE A 49 -1.90 -4.63 13.93
N ASP A 50 -0.99 -4.13 13.09
CA ASP A 50 -1.27 -2.97 12.26
C ASP A 50 -2.24 -3.25 11.12
N HIS A 51 -2.06 -4.38 10.45
CA HIS A 51 -2.70 -4.66 9.18
C HIS A 51 -3.06 -6.14 9.03
N PRO A 52 -4.18 -6.44 8.35
CA PRO A 52 -4.54 -7.78 7.92
C PRO A 52 -3.43 -8.51 7.14
N PRO A 53 -3.47 -9.85 7.06
CA PRO A 53 -2.31 -10.65 6.72
C PRO A 53 -1.98 -10.73 5.22
N MET A 54 -2.84 -10.28 4.30
CA MET A 54 -2.63 -10.52 2.85
C MET A 54 -1.28 -10.01 2.33
N ALA A 55 -0.77 -8.90 2.86
CA ALA A 55 0.54 -8.37 2.47
C ALA A 55 1.66 -9.33 2.89
N ALA A 56 1.64 -9.79 4.15
CA ALA A 56 2.60 -10.76 4.67
C ALA A 56 2.49 -12.12 3.95
N TYR A 57 1.28 -12.60 3.68
CA TYR A 57 1.04 -13.84 2.91
C TYR A 57 1.54 -13.72 1.47
N SER A 58 1.33 -12.57 0.82
CA SER A 58 1.88 -12.29 -0.51
C SER A 58 3.41 -12.32 -0.50
N ILE A 59 4.02 -11.73 0.52
CA ILE A 59 5.48 -11.78 0.71
C ILE A 59 5.94 -13.23 0.91
N GLY A 60 5.29 -13.99 1.78
CA GLY A 60 5.63 -15.39 2.04
C GLY A 60 5.55 -16.27 0.80
N LEU A 61 4.54 -16.08 -0.05
CA LEU A 61 4.46 -16.77 -1.34
C LEU A 61 5.65 -16.42 -2.24
N GLY A 62 6.01 -15.13 -2.30
CA GLY A 62 7.16 -14.68 -3.09
C GLY A 62 8.50 -15.20 -2.56
N THR A 63 8.72 -15.19 -1.25
CA THR A 63 9.96 -15.70 -0.64
C THR A 63 10.04 -17.22 -0.61
N THR A 64 8.92 -17.93 -0.58
CA THR A 64 8.90 -19.39 -0.79
C THR A 64 9.40 -19.76 -2.20
N LEU A 65 9.07 -18.95 -3.21
CA LEU A 65 9.46 -19.20 -4.61
C LEU A 65 10.89 -18.75 -4.94
N PHE A 66 11.35 -17.65 -4.34
CA PHE A 66 12.60 -16.97 -4.74
C PHE A 66 13.56 -16.69 -3.57
N GLY A 67 13.34 -17.32 -2.42
CA GLY A 67 14.10 -17.11 -1.18
C GLY A 67 13.78 -15.78 -0.48
N ASP A 68 14.33 -15.59 0.72
CA ASP A 68 14.26 -14.34 1.50
C ASP A 68 15.16 -13.24 0.88
N THR A 69 14.88 -12.94 -0.38
CA THR A 69 15.56 -11.93 -1.19
C THR A 69 14.65 -10.73 -1.42
N VAL A 70 15.21 -9.57 -1.77
CA VAL A 70 14.40 -8.40 -2.12
C VAL A 70 13.46 -8.68 -3.28
N PHE A 71 13.93 -9.48 -4.26
CA PHE A 71 13.09 -9.94 -5.36
C PHE A 71 11.92 -10.79 -4.87
N GLY A 72 12.17 -11.80 -4.02
CA GLY A 72 11.12 -12.65 -3.45
C GLY A 72 10.07 -11.84 -2.71
N VAL A 73 10.48 -10.90 -1.87
CA VAL A 73 9.57 -10.01 -1.14
C VAL A 73 8.69 -9.19 -2.08
N LYS A 74 9.25 -8.65 -3.18
CA LYS A 74 8.55 -7.74 -4.10
C LYS A 74 7.77 -8.44 -5.21
N PHE A 75 8.03 -9.72 -5.46
CA PHE A 75 7.49 -10.47 -6.61
C PHE A 75 5.97 -10.36 -6.72
N MET A 76 5.26 -10.61 -5.61
CA MET A 76 3.79 -10.60 -5.62
C MET A 76 3.20 -9.21 -5.86
N ALA A 77 3.90 -8.11 -5.53
CA ALA A 77 3.44 -6.78 -5.90
C ALA A 77 3.29 -6.60 -7.42
N VAL A 78 4.23 -7.18 -8.18
CA VAL A 78 4.19 -7.16 -9.66
C VAL A 78 3.05 -8.03 -10.20
N VAL A 79 2.80 -9.18 -9.57
CA VAL A 79 1.67 -10.08 -9.92
C VAL A 79 0.33 -9.38 -9.69
N TRP A 80 0.15 -8.72 -8.56
CA TRP A 80 -1.05 -7.94 -8.27
C TRP A 80 -1.23 -6.79 -9.28
N PHE A 81 -0.15 -6.09 -9.62
CA PHE A 81 -0.16 -5.03 -10.64
C PHE A 81 -0.58 -5.53 -12.02
N LEU A 82 -0.06 -6.69 -12.46
CA LEU A 82 -0.51 -7.35 -13.68
C LEU A 82 -2.02 -7.64 -13.62
N GLY A 83 -2.49 -8.20 -12.50
CA GLY A 83 -3.90 -8.48 -12.27
C GLY A 83 -4.79 -7.23 -12.34
N ILE A 84 -4.37 -6.13 -11.71
CA ILE A 84 -5.09 -4.84 -11.73
C ILE A 84 -5.22 -4.32 -13.16
N ASN A 85 -4.13 -4.33 -13.92
CA ASN A 85 -4.13 -3.86 -15.32
C ASN A 85 -5.05 -4.69 -16.22
N LEU A 86 -5.00 -6.02 -16.10
CA LEU A 86 -5.88 -6.92 -16.85
C LEU A 86 -7.35 -6.72 -16.47
N LEU A 87 -7.65 -6.49 -15.20
CA LEU A 87 -9.01 -6.23 -14.72
C LEU A 87 -9.52 -4.85 -15.16
N LEU A 88 -8.68 -3.82 -15.19
CA LEU A 88 -9.02 -2.51 -15.75
C LEU A 88 -9.38 -2.63 -17.24
N LEU A 89 -8.55 -3.33 -18.02
CA LEU A 89 -8.82 -3.59 -19.44
C LEU A 89 -10.14 -4.35 -19.63
N LYS A 90 -10.33 -5.46 -18.91
CA LYS A 90 -11.56 -6.26 -18.98
C LYS A 90 -12.80 -5.50 -18.54
N SER A 91 -12.69 -4.65 -17.50
CA SER A 91 -13.79 -3.82 -17.02
C SER A 91 -14.18 -2.75 -18.05
N ALA A 92 -13.20 -2.13 -18.72
CA ALA A 92 -13.45 -1.19 -19.81
C ALA A 92 -14.15 -1.86 -21.00
N LEU A 93 -13.68 -3.03 -21.44
CA LEU A 93 -14.32 -3.75 -22.55
C LEU A 93 -15.77 -4.15 -22.20
N LEU A 94 -16.00 -4.67 -20.99
CA LEU A 94 -17.34 -5.04 -20.52
C LEU A 94 -18.26 -3.82 -20.38
N MET A 95 -17.75 -2.71 -19.87
CA MET A 95 -18.50 -1.47 -19.75
C MET A 95 -18.89 -0.91 -21.12
N ALA A 96 -17.98 -0.95 -22.09
CA ALA A 96 -18.26 -0.55 -23.46
C ALA A 96 -19.34 -1.45 -24.11
N GLN A 97 -19.28 -2.76 -23.86
CA GLN A 97 -20.32 -3.70 -24.29
C GLN A 97 -21.69 -3.35 -23.68
N LEU A 98 -21.75 -3.06 -22.38
CA LEU A 98 -22.98 -2.67 -21.69
C LEU A 98 -23.56 -1.34 -22.18
N LYS A 99 -22.71 -0.49 -22.78
CA LYS A 99 -23.08 0.79 -23.41
C LYS A 99 -23.35 0.68 -24.91
N ASN A 100 -23.31 -0.52 -25.48
CA ASN A 100 -23.44 -0.77 -26.92
C ASN A 100 -22.43 0.05 -27.76
N ILE A 101 -21.23 0.28 -27.22
CA ILE A 101 -20.17 1.00 -27.92
C ILE A 101 -19.52 0.04 -28.93
N PRO A 102 -19.33 0.46 -30.20
CA PRO A 102 -18.67 -0.35 -31.22
C PRO A 102 -17.32 -0.88 -30.76
N ARG A 103 -17.00 -2.13 -31.15
CA ARG A 103 -15.78 -2.83 -30.72
C ARG A 103 -14.51 -2.00 -30.85
N HIS A 104 -14.32 -1.31 -31.97
CA HIS A 104 -13.12 -0.50 -32.19
C HIS A 104 -12.98 0.67 -31.19
N LEU A 105 -14.09 1.27 -30.74
CA LEU A 105 -14.09 2.30 -29.69
C LEU A 105 -13.94 1.68 -28.29
N ALA A 106 -14.52 0.49 -28.08
CA ALA A 106 -14.36 -0.27 -26.84
C ALA A 106 -12.88 -0.61 -26.58
N GLU A 107 -12.17 -1.09 -27.60
CA GLU A 107 -10.74 -1.41 -27.51
C GLU A 107 -9.90 -0.16 -27.23
N LYS A 108 -10.24 1.00 -27.82
CA LYS A 108 -9.62 2.29 -27.49
C LYS A 108 -9.88 2.68 -26.03
N ALA A 109 -11.11 2.54 -25.54
CA ALA A 109 -11.44 2.81 -24.14
C ALA A 109 -10.64 1.91 -23.19
N GLY A 110 -10.48 0.64 -23.54
CA GLY A 110 -9.61 -0.30 -22.83
C GLY A 110 -8.16 0.17 -22.76
N PHE A 111 -7.58 0.51 -23.92
CA PHE A 111 -6.22 1.05 -23.99
C PHE A 111 -6.05 2.32 -23.14
N TRP A 112 -6.94 3.31 -23.28
CA TRP A 112 -6.84 4.57 -22.53
C TRP A 112 -7.03 4.38 -21.02
N THR A 113 -7.86 3.43 -20.59
CA THR A 113 -8.03 3.11 -19.16
C THR A 113 -6.72 2.59 -18.58
N VAL A 114 -6.09 1.62 -19.25
CA VAL A 114 -4.79 1.06 -18.84
C VAL A 114 -3.72 2.14 -18.87
N LEU A 115 -3.66 2.93 -19.94
CA LEU A 115 -2.67 3.98 -20.08
C LEU A 115 -2.82 5.06 -18.99
N PHE A 116 -4.02 5.60 -18.76
CA PHE A 116 -4.22 6.63 -17.73
C PHE A 116 -3.94 6.12 -16.32
N PHE A 117 -4.23 4.85 -16.03
CA PHE A 117 -3.78 4.24 -14.77
C PHE A 117 -2.26 4.26 -14.65
N ASN A 118 -1.54 3.82 -15.69
CA ASN A 118 -0.07 3.79 -15.70
C ASN A 118 0.60 5.16 -15.91
N LEU A 119 -0.16 6.23 -16.16
CA LEU A 119 0.36 7.60 -16.12
C LEU A 119 0.33 8.21 -14.72
N THR A 120 -0.02 7.42 -13.70
CA THR A 120 0.02 7.85 -12.30
C THR A 120 1.29 7.35 -11.61
N ILE A 121 1.86 8.17 -10.72
CA ILE A 121 2.98 7.74 -9.86
C ILE A 121 2.52 6.59 -8.96
N PHE A 122 1.26 6.62 -8.51
CA PHE A 122 0.75 5.57 -7.62
C PHE A 122 0.76 4.19 -8.30
N ALA A 123 0.37 4.06 -9.57
CA ALA A 123 0.40 2.76 -10.25
C ALA A 123 1.81 2.15 -10.26
N HIS A 124 2.84 2.99 -10.42
CA HIS A 124 4.23 2.53 -10.44
C HIS A 124 4.81 2.26 -9.06
N LEU A 125 4.39 3.00 -8.04
CA LEU A 125 4.80 2.80 -6.65
C LEU A 125 4.21 1.50 -6.07
N TYR A 126 2.93 1.23 -6.31
CA TYR A 126 2.27 0.02 -5.82
C TYR A 126 2.48 -1.20 -6.74
N ALA A 127 3.16 -1.03 -7.88
CA ALA A 127 3.64 -2.14 -8.69
C ALA A 127 4.87 -2.86 -8.13
N ILE A 128 5.56 -2.24 -7.17
CA ILE A 128 6.87 -2.69 -6.66
C ILE A 128 6.93 -2.78 -5.14
N LEU A 129 5.88 -2.32 -4.45
CA LEU A 129 5.80 -2.35 -3.00
C LEU A 129 4.83 -3.45 -2.57
N SER A 130 5.35 -4.41 -1.81
CA SER A 130 4.54 -5.46 -1.18
C SER A 130 3.94 -4.95 0.13
N VAL A 131 2.83 -4.24 0.00
CA VAL A 131 2.11 -3.59 1.12
C VAL A 131 0.60 -3.84 1.01
N PRO A 132 -0.19 -3.63 2.09
CA PRO A 132 -1.64 -3.90 2.13
C PRO A 132 -2.46 -3.30 0.99
N ASP A 133 -2.05 -2.14 0.47
CA ASP A 133 -2.73 -1.43 -0.61
C ASP A 133 -2.71 -2.21 -1.93
N THR A 134 -1.63 -2.95 -2.22
CA THR A 134 -1.45 -3.62 -3.51
C THR A 134 -2.51 -4.71 -3.77
N PRO A 135 -2.75 -5.69 -2.86
CA PRO A 135 -3.86 -6.61 -3.01
C PRO A 135 -5.23 -5.94 -2.83
N LEU A 136 -5.36 -4.90 -2.00
CA LEU A 136 -6.60 -4.14 -1.88
C LEU A 136 -7.05 -3.58 -3.23
N LEU A 137 -6.15 -2.94 -3.97
CA LEU A 137 -6.45 -2.37 -5.30
C LEU A 137 -6.94 -3.45 -6.27
N PHE A 138 -6.33 -4.63 -6.25
CA PHE A 138 -6.76 -5.77 -7.05
C PHE A 138 -8.18 -6.22 -6.70
N PHE A 139 -8.45 -6.49 -5.41
CA PHE A 139 -9.77 -6.96 -4.98
C PHE A 139 -10.85 -5.89 -5.16
N TRP A 140 -10.49 -4.61 -5.10
CA TRP A 140 -11.39 -3.50 -5.38
C TRP A 140 -11.87 -3.50 -6.84
N ILE A 141 -10.94 -3.51 -7.81
CA ILE A 141 -11.32 -3.53 -9.23
C ILE A 141 -11.95 -4.87 -9.63
N LEU A 142 -11.54 -5.99 -9.01
CA LEU A 142 -12.20 -7.28 -9.23
C LEU A 142 -13.66 -7.26 -8.77
N THR A 143 -13.94 -6.66 -7.61
CA THR A 143 -15.31 -6.50 -7.10
C THR A 143 -16.14 -5.63 -8.06
N LEU A 144 -15.57 -4.55 -8.60
CA LEU A 144 -16.25 -3.72 -9.61
C LEU A 144 -16.49 -4.48 -10.92
N PHE A 145 -15.52 -5.28 -11.38
CA PHE A 145 -15.67 -6.14 -12.56
C PHE A 145 -16.81 -7.15 -12.37
N LEU A 146 -16.87 -7.81 -11.20
CA LEU A 146 -17.94 -8.75 -10.86
C LEU A 146 -19.29 -8.03 -10.73
N PHE A 147 -19.31 -6.80 -10.22
CA PHE A 147 -20.52 -5.98 -10.23
C PHE A 147 -20.99 -5.69 -11.66
N LEU A 148 -20.10 -5.35 -12.59
CA LEU A 148 -20.46 -5.17 -14.00
C LEU A 148 -21.01 -6.46 -14.63
N LYS A 149 -20.47 -7.63 -14.26
CA LYS A 149 -21.02 -8.94 -14.67
C LYS A 149 -22.40 -9.21 -14.08
N PHE A 150 -22.61 -8.84 -12.82
CA PHE A 150 -23.93 -8.86 -12.20
C PHE A 150 -24.90 -7.93 -12.92
N TYR A 151 -24.51 -6.69 -13.22
CA TYR A 151 -25.33 -5.73 -13.96
C TYR A 151 -25.73 -6.26 -15.35
N GLN A 152 -24.79 -6.92 -16.05
CA GLN A 152 -25.01 -7.54 -17.36
C GLN A 152 -26.02 -8.69 -17.30
N THR A 153 -25.83 -9.62 -16.37
CA THR A 153 -26.49 -10.93 -16.42
C THR A 153 -27.62 -11.10 -15.41
N GLN A 154 -27.66 -10.25 -14.38
CA GLN A 154 -28.56 -10.34 -13.23
C GLN A 154 -28.58 -11.73 -12.58
N ARG A 155 -27.42 -12.42 -12.56
CA ARG A 155 -27.27 -13.72 -11.89
C ARG A 155 -26.67 -13.54 -10.50
N ALA A 156 -27.31 -14.12 -9.48
CA ALA A 156 -26.89 -14.02 -8.08
C ALA A 156 -25.46 -14.53 -7.82
N ARG A 157 -24.97 -15.50 -8.60
CA ARG A 157 -23.60 -16.03 -8.47
C ARG A 157 -22.51 -14.95 -8.45
N TRP A 158 -22.71 -13.85 -9.18
CA TRP A 158 -21.75 -12.75 -9.23
C TRP A 158 -21.74 -11.95 -7.93
N LEU A 159 -22.88 -11.81 -7.26
CA LEU A 159 -22.95 -11.21 -5.93
C LEU A 159 -22.23 -12.09 -4.90
N TYR A 160 -22.34 -13.42 -5.00
CA TYR A 160 -21.61 -14.33 -4.09
C TYR A 160 -20.10 -14.25 -4.28
N LEU A 161 -19.64 -14.21 -5.53
CA LEU A 161 -18.22 -13.97 -5.83
C LEU A 161 -17.76 -12.60 -5.34
N MET A 162 -18.61 -11.57 -5.40
CA MET A 162 -18.29 -10.27 -4.78
C MET A 162 -18.11 -10.38 -3.28
N GLY A 163 -18.90 -11.23 -2.58
CA GLY A 163 -18.72 -11.48 -1.15
C GLY A 163 -17.33 -12.02 -0.84
N VAL A 164 -16.87 -13.00 -1.64
CA VAL A 164 -15.52 -13.54 -1.53
C VAL A 164 -14.45 -12.47 -1.76
N THR A 165 -14.58 -11.65 -2.81
CA THR A 165 -13.57 -10.62 -3.13
C THR A 165 -13.59 -9.45 -2.14
N LEU A 166 -14.75 -9.09 -1.60
CA LEU A 166 -14.88 -8.14 -0.49
C LEU A 166 -14.18 -8.67 0.77
N GLY A 167 -14.36 -9.96 1.09
CA GLY A 167 -13.70 -10.61 2.22
C GLY A 167 -12.18 -10.59 2.07
N PHE A 168 -11.65 -11.00 0.91
CA PHE A 168 -10.21 -10.92 0.65
C PHE A 168 -9.69 -9.48 0.60
N GLY A 169 -10.50 -8.52 0.13
CA GLY A 169 -10.17 -7.10 0.22
C GLY A 169 -10.06 -6.62 1.66
N LEU A 170 -10.90 -7.10 2.58
CA LEU A 170 -10.79 -6.83 4.02
C LEU A 170 -9.58 -7.52 4.65
N ILE A 171 -9.25 -8.75 4.24
CA ILE A 171 -7.99 -9.45 4.60
C ILE A 171 -6.76 -8.73 4.03
N SER A 172 -6.94 -7.86 3.03
CA SER A 172 -5.89 -6.98 2.54
C SER A 172 -5.78 -5.72 3.39
N LYS A 173 -6.89 -4.99 3.54
CA LYS A 173 -6.94 -3.75 4.30
C LYS A 173 -8.39 -3.39 4.64
N TYR A 174 -8.61 -2.99 5.89
CA TYR A 174 -9.95 -2.64 6.41
C TYR A 174 -10.69 -1.56 5.59
N THR A 175 -9.96 -0.70 4.88
CA THR A 175 -10.55 0.33 4.02
C THR A 175 -11.38 -0.23 2.86
N MET A 176 -11.30 -1.53 2.55
CA MET A 176 -12.22 -2.20 1.61
C MET A 176 -13.70 -1.98 1.98
N VAL A 177 -14.00 -1.85 3.28
CA VAL A 177 -15.38 -1.62 3.76
C VAL A 177 -16.02 -0.38 3.14
N ALA A 178 -15.22 0.62 2.74
CA ALA A 178 -15.72 1.85 2.12
C ALA A 178 -16.37 1.62 0.74
N LEU A 179 -16.12 0.48 0.09
CA LEU A 179 -16.78 0.12 -1.16
C LEU A 179 -18.26 -0.25 -0.93
N LEU A 180 -18.60 -0.86 0.21
CA LEU A 180 -19.95 -1.31 0.54
C LEU A 180 -21.01 -0.19 0.47
N PRO A 181 -20.87 0.95 1.18
CA PRO A 181 -21.83 2.04 1.08
C PRO A 181 -21.90 2.62 -0.33
N GLY A 182 -20.82 2.59 -1.11
CA GLY A 182 -20.82 3.02 -2.51
C GLY A 182 -21.66 2.11 -3.40
N LEU A 183 -21.48 0.79 -3.28
CA LEU A 183 -22.30 -0.19 -4.01
C LEU A 183 -23.75 -0.17 -3.54
N PHE A 184 -24.00 0.00 -2.24
CA PHE A 184 -25.34 0.12 -1.67
C PHE A 184 -26.04 1.38 -2.17
N ALA A 185 -25.37 2.55 -2.15
CA ALA A 185 -25.90 3.79 -2.70
C ALA A 185 -26.27 3.62 -4.18
N PHE A 186 -25.41 2.97 -4.97
CA PHE A 186 -25.71 2.68 -6.36
C PHE A 186 -26.96 1.78 -6.52
N LEU A 187 -27.08 0.68 -5.77
CA LEU A 187 -28.26 -0.18 -5.78
C LEU A 187 -29.54 0.55 -5.35
N LEU A 188 -29.44 1.45 -4.37
CA LEU A 188 -30.55 2.26 -3.90
C LEU A 188 -31.05 3.22 -4.98
N PHE A 189 -30.16 3.87 -5.72
CA PHE A 189 -30.54 4.85 -6.75
C PHE A 189 -30.84 4.22 -8.13
N ASP A 190 -30.38 3.00 -8.41
CA ASP A 190 -30.71 2.32 -9.66
C ASP A 190 -32.08 1.64 -9.61
N LYS A 191 -33.08 2.19 -10.30
CA LYS A 191 -34.45 1.66 -10.35
C LYS A 191 -34.54 0.18 -10.75
N LYS A 192 -33.64 -0.30 -11.62
CA LYS A 192 -33.66 -1.69 -12.14
C LYS A 192 -33.10 -2.66 -11.11
N LEU A 193 -32.07 -2.25 -10.39
CA LEU A 193 -31.37 -3.11 -9.43
C LEU A 193 -31.88 -2.96 -7.99
N ARG A 194 -32.61 -1.91 -7.66
CA ARG A 194 -33.21 -1.70 -6.33
C ARG A 194 -34.03 -2.91 -5.84
N ARG A 195 -34.71 -3.62 -6.75
CA ARG A 195 -35.46 -4.84 -6.43
C ARG A 195 -34.61 -5.96 -5.82
N TRP A 196 -33.30 -5.96 -6.03
CA TRP A 196 -32.40 -6.94 -5.42
C TRP A 196 -32.22 -6.71 -3.92
N LEU A 197 -32.45 -5.49 -3.42
CA LEU A 197 -32.34 -5.18 -1.99
C LEU A 197 -33.37 -5.93 -1.15
N VAL A 198 -34.49 -6.37 -1.73
CA VAL A 198 -35.50 -7.19 -1.03
C VAL A 198 -35.30 -8.70 -1.23
N THR A 199 -34.27 -9.10 -1.99
CA THR A 199 -33.91 -10.52 -2.18
C THR A 199 -32.87 -10.95 -1.15
N PRO A 200 -32.73 -12.25 -0.83
CA PRO A 200 -31.71 -12.72 0.11
C PRO A 200 -30.27 -12.53 -0.39
N HIS A 201 -30.05 -12.33 -1.70
CA HIS A 201 -28.73 -12.42 -2.31
C HIS A 201 -27.71 -11.39 -1.80
N PRO A 202 -28.01 -10.08 -1.67
CA PRO A 202 -27.07 -9.12 -1.10
C PRO A 202 -26.70 -9.42 0.36
N TYR A 203 -27.63 -9.99 1.14
CA TYR A 203 -27.38 -10.40 2.52
C TYR A 203 -26.48 -11.63 2.60
N LEU A 204 -26.71 -12.64 1.74
CA LEU A 204 -25.82 -13.78 1.61
C LEU A 204 -24.42 -13.36 1.14
N THR A 205 -24.31 -12.38 0.24
CA THR A 205 -23.03 -11.76 -0.12
C THR A 205 -22.30 -11.17 1.08
N PHE A 206 -23.02 -10.47 1.97
CA PHE A 206 -22.44 -9.93 3.20
C PHE A 206 -22.00 -11.04 4.15
N VAL A 207 -22.79 -12.10 4.31
CA VAL A 207 -22.41 -13.28 5.12
C VAL A 207 -21.15 -13.95 4.56
N ILE A 208 -21.06 -14.18 3.26
CA ILE A 208 -19.87 -14.75 2.61
C ILE A 208 -18.64 -13.87 2.86
N MET A 209 -18.79 -12.55 2.74
CA MET A 209 -17.72 -11.61 3.04
C MET A 209 -17.23 -11.76 4.49
N LEU A 210 -18.14 -11.85 5.45
CA LEU A 210 -17.78 -12.04 6.87
C LEU A 210 -17.13 -13.41 7.12
N LEU A 211 -17.59 -14.47 6.47
CA LEU A 211 -16.98 -15.80 6.57
C LEU A 211 -15.54 -15.80 6.06
N VAL A 212 -15.30 -15.17 4.90
CA VAL A 212 -13.94 -15.04 4.35
C VAL A 212 -13.06 -14.13 5.22
N PHE A 213 -13.61 -13.06 5.80
CA PHE A 213 -12.91 -12.16 6.71
C PHE A 213 -12.74 -12.71 8.14
N SER A 214 -13.42 -13.81 8.49
CA SER A 214 -13.46 -14.35 9.86
C SER A 214 -12.10 -14.66 10.49
N PRO A 215 -11.03 -15.09 9.77
CA PRO A 215 -9.72 -15.29 10.39
C PRO A 215 -9.18 -14.04 11.09
N VAL A 216 -9.40 -12.86 10.50
CA VAL A 216 -8.96 -11.58 11.07
C VAL A 216 -9.76 -11.21 12.31
N VAL A 217 -11.06 -11.53 12.31
CA VAL A 217 -11.94 -11.32 13.46
C VAL A 217 -11.55 -12.24 14.62
N ILE A 218 -11.29 -13.53 14.34
CA ILE A 218 -10.85 -14.52 15.33
C ILE A 218 -9.53 -14.08 15.96
N TRP A 219 -8.55 -13.67 15.15
CA TRP A 219 -7.27 -13.17 15.65
C TRP A 219 -7.44 -11.96 16.56
N ASN A 220 -8.28 -10.99 16.17
CA ASN A 220 -8.54 -9.82 17.01
C ASN A 220 -9.22 -10.20 18.33
N ALA A 221 -10.19 -11.12 18.31
CA ALA A 221 -10.83 -11.59 19.54
C ALA A 221 -9.85 -12.29 20.50
N GLN A 222 -8.80 -12.93 19.96
CA GLN A 222 -7.73 -13.57 20.73
C GLN A 222 -6.65 -12.60 21.21
N ASN A 223 -6.62 -11.36 20.72
CA ASN A 223 -5.60 -10.34 20.99
C ASN A 223 -6.25 -9.02 21.41
N ASP A 224 -7.27 -9.07 22.27
CA ASP A 224 -7.94 -7.91 22.88
C ASP A 224 -8.41 -6.82 21.89
N TRP A 225 -8.80 -7.24 20.68
CA TRP A 225 -9.23 -6.37 19.59
C TRP A 225 -8.17 -5.34 19.15
N ALA A 226 -6.89 -5.65 19.36
CA ALA A 226 -5.77 -4.73 19.21
C ALA A 226 -5.74 -4.01 17.86
N SER A 227 -5.90 -4.72 16.73
CA SER A 227 -5.88 -4.08 15.41
C SER A 227 -7.03 -3.12 15.20
N PHE A 228 -8.23 -3.49 15.63
CA PHE A 228 -9.42 -2.64 15.47
C PHE A 228 -9.32 -1.40 16.34
N ALA A 229 -8.89 -1.53 17.60
CA ALA A 229 -8.61 -0.39 18.46
C ALA A 229 -7.56 0.55 17.83
N PHE A 230 -6.46 0.00 17.32
CA PHE A 230 -5.42 0.77 16.64
C PHE A 230 -5.95 1.57 15.43
N GLN A 231 -6.83 0.98 14.63
CA GLN A 231 -7.34 1.60 13.41
C GLN A 231 -8.46 2.63 13.67
N PHE A 232 -9.31 2.40 14.67
CA PHE A 232 -10.51 3.20 14.92
C PHE A 232 -10.38 4.16 16.13
N SER A 233 -9.99 3.68 17.32
CA SER A 233 -10.01 4.50 18.54
C SER A 233 -8.78 5.40 18.67
N ASN A 234 -7.58 4.85 18.48
CA ASN A 234 -6.32 5.59 18.67
C ASN A 234 -6.07 6.66 17.61
N ARG A 235 -6.72 6.54 16.45
CA ARG A 235 -6.65 7.54 15.38
C ARG A 235 -7.72 8.62 15.51
N ALA A 236 -8.93 8.27 15.95
CA ALA A 236 -10.00 9.24 16.19
C ALA A 236 -9.69 10.17 17.38
N ALA A 237 -9.01 9.67 18.41
CA ALA A 237 -8.59 10.48 19.56
C ALA A 237 -7.58 11.61 19.23
N LYS A 238 -7.02 11.62 18.00
CA LYS A 238 -6.05 12.62 17.53
C LYS A 238 -6.67 13.74 16.68
N PHE A 239 -8.01 13.84 16.62
CA PHE A 239 -8.65 14.91 15.86
C PHE A 239 -8.29 16.28 16.44
N LYS A 240 -7.63 17.08 15.61
CA LYS A 240 -7.29 18.47 15.92
C LYS A 240 -8.46 19.39 15.53
N PRO A 241 -8.45 20.67 15.96
CA PRO A 241 -9.34 21.69 15.43
C PRO A 241 -9.31 21.74 13.89
N LEU A 242 -10.37 22.28 13.29
CA LEU A 242 -10.47 22.43 11.84
C LEU A 242 -9.28 23.23 11.30
N THR A 243 -8.64 22.71 10.25
CA THR A 243 -7.50 23.37 9.60
C THR A 243 -7.49 23.14 8.10
N SER A 244 -7.08 24.17 7.35
CA SER A 244 -6.88 24.07 5.90
C SER A 244 -5.57 23.37 5.53
N LYS A 245 -4.60 23.30 6.45
CA LYS A 245 -3.26 22.76 6.20
C LYS A 245 -3.29 21.35 5.61
N TYR A 246 -4.07 20.46 6.23
CA TYR A 246 -4.13 19.05 5.83
C TYR A 246 -4.91 18.84 4.52
N ILE A 247 -5.90 19.69 4.23
CA ILE A 247 -6.63 19.69 2.94
C ILE A 247 -5.68 20.09 1.82
N VAL A 248 -4.91 21.17 2.02
CA VAL A 248 -3.92 21.64 1.04
C VAL A 248 -2.84 20.58 0.81
N GLN A 249 -2.33 19.97 1.89
CA GLN A 249 -1.38 18.86 1.78
C GLN A 249 -1.97 17.66 1.05
N LEU A 250 -3.24 17.29 1.33
CA LEU A 250 -3.93 16.22 0.62
C LEU A 250 -4.03 16.57 -0.87
N PHE A 251 -4.49 17.78 -1.22
CA PHE A 251 -4.64 18.23 -2.60
C PHE A 251 -3.33 18.08 -3.39
N PHE A 252 -2.22 18.64 -2.89
CA PHE A 252 -0.93 18.55 -3.57
C PHE A 252 -0.39 17.11 -3.61
N SER A 253 -0.61 16.32 -2.56
CA SER A 253 -0.22 14.91 -2.58
C SER A 253 -0.97 14.10 -3.64
N GLN A 254 -2.27 14.35 -3.82
CA GLN A 254 -3.06 13.66 -4.83
C GLN A 254 -2.76 14.17 -6.24
N LEU A 255 -2.50 15.48 -6.40
CA LEU A 255 -2.04 16.06 -7.67
C LEU A 255 -0.71 15.44 -8.11
N PHE A 256 0.21 15.23 -7.17
CA PHE A 256 1.48 14.55 -7.44
C PHE A 256 1.28 13.07 -7.76
N LEU A 257 0.60 12.31 -6.89
CA LEU A 257 0.43 10.86 -7.04
C LEU A 257 -0.34 10.46 -8.30
N LEU A 258 -1.37 11.23 -8.66
CA LEU A 258 -2.13 11.00 -9.89
C LEU A 258 -1.44 11.56 -11.12
N THR A 259 -0.48 12.46 -10.96
CA THR A 259 0.01 13.41 -11.98
C THR A 259 -1.06 14.43 -12.41
N PRO A 260 -0.66 15.65 -12.85
CA PRO A 260 -1.62 16.69 -13.21
C PRO A 260 -2.62 16.30 -14.30
N LEU A 261 -2.21 15.46 -15.24
CA LEU A 261 -3.10 14.98 -16.30
C LEU A 261 -4.25 14.16 -15.71
N VAL A 262 -3.93 13.07 -15.01
CA VAL A 262 -4.96 12.15 -14.52
C VAL A 262 -5.80 12.84 -13.45
N PHE A 263 -5.18 13.64 -12.58
CA PHE A 263 -5.91 14.48 -11.61
C PHE A 263 -6.97 15.35 -12.31
N GLY A 264 -6.59 16.07 -13.37
CA GLY A 264 -7.52 16.88 -14.16
C GLY A 264 -8.62 16.06 -14.84
N LEU A 265 -8.31 14.85 -15.32
CA LEU A 265 -9.30 13.92 -15.89
C LEU A 265 -10.31 13.44 -14.84
N LEU A 266 -9.87 13.16 -13.62
CA LEU A 266 -10.77 12.74 -12.53
C LEU A 266 -11.68 13.90 -12.09
N VAL A 267 -11.14 15.12 -11.97
CA VAL A 267 -11.94 16.33 -11.73
C VAL A 267 -12.96 16.55 -12.84
N TYR A 268 -12.56 16.34 -14.10
CA TYR A 268 -13.48 16.42 -15.25
C TYR A 268 -14.59 15.36 -15.18
N PHE A 269 -14.27 14.12 -14.79
CA PHE A 269 -15.25 13.07 -14.58
C PHE A 269 -16.30 13.47 -13.53
N VAL A 270 -15.86 13.96 -12.36
CA VAL A 270 -16.76 14.45 -11.31
C VAL A 270 -17.62 15.61 -11.81
N LYS A 271 -17.01 16.59 -12.49
CA LYS A 271 -17.74 17.72 -13.10
C LYS A 271 -18.81 17.23 -14.08
N LYS A 272 -18.51 16.23 -14.92
CA LYS A 272 -19.46 15.65 -15.86
C LYS A 272 -20.60 14.91 -15.18
N GLN A 273 -20.34 14.18 -14.09
CA GLN A 273 -21.39 13.54 -13.30
C GLN A 273 -22.38 14.57 -12.74
N ILE A 274 -21.86 15.66 -12.18
CA ILE A 274 -22.69 16.75 -11.64
C ILE A 274 -23.49 17.44 -12.76
N GLN A 275 -22.84 17.84 -13.86
CA GLN A 275 -23.49 18.51 -14.99
C GLN A 275 -24.58 17.66 -15.64
N THR A 276 -24.35 16.36 -15.77
CA THR A 276 -25.33 15.43 -16.34
C THR A 276 -26.37 14.98 -15.32
N ARG A 277 -26.31 15.46 -14.07
CA ARG A 277 -27.19 15.08 -12.97
C ARG A 277 -27.30 13.56 -12.80
N PHE A 278 -26.17 12.85 -12.90
CA PHE A 278 -26.10 11.41 -12.70
C PHE A 278 -27.06 10.61 -13.61
N LYS A 279 -27.28 11.07 -14.85
CA LYS A 279 -28.18 10.40 -15.82
C LYS A 279 -27.69 9.02 -16.25
N ASP A 280 -26.39 8.79 -16.23
CA ASP A 280 -25.76 7.56 -16.74
C ASP A 280 -25.48 6.56 -15.62
N ARG A 281 -26.30 5.51 -15.56
CA ARG A 281 -26.26 4.51 -14.47
C ARG A 281 -24.90 3.84 -14.31
N LEU A 282 -24.25 3.46 -15.41
CA LEU A 282 -22.96 2.78 -15.33
C LEU A 282 -21.86 3.73 -14.83
N LEU A 283 -21.93 5.02 -15.19
CA LEU A 283 -21.00 6.01 -14.64
C LEU A 283 -21.30 6.32 -13.17
N ASN A 284 -22.56 6.26 -12.74
CA ASN A 284 -22.94 6.41 -11.33
C ASN A 284 -22.31 5.31 -10.47
N LEU A 285 -22.30 4.05 -10.93
CA LEU A 285 -21.62 2.95 -10.23
C LEU A 285 -20.15 3.29 -9.97
N LEU A 286 -19.44 3.74 -11.01
CA LEU A 286 -18.03 4.10 -10.91
C LEU A 286 -17.81 5.31 -10.01
N PHE A 287 -18.66 6.32 -10.11
CA PHE A 287 -18.64 7.49 -9.22
C PHE A 287 -18.79 7.05 -7.75
N TRP A 288 -19.87 6.34 -7.42
CA TRP A 288 -20.16 5.91 -6.05
C TRP A 288 -19.12 4.95 -5.49
N SER A 289 -18.50 4.12 -6.34
CA SER A 289 -17.41 3.25 -5.90
C SER A 289 -16.25 4.04 -5.30
N GLY A 290 -15.88 5.20 -5.86
CA GLY A 290 -14.79 6.02 -5.34
C GLY A 290 -15.23 7.13 -4.40
N PHE A 291 -16.46 7.62 -4.53
CA PHE A 291 -16.93 8.81 -3.81
C PHE A 291 -16.89 8.63 -2.29
N VAL A 292 -17.28 7.46 -1.77
CA VAL A 292 -17.32 7.23 -0.32
C VAL A 292 -15.92 7.30 0.29
N ILE A 293 -14.94 6.60 -0.29
CA ILE A 293 -13.57 6.60 0.23
C ILE A 293 -12.87 7.95 0.03
N ILE A 294 -13.02 8.57 -1.14
CA ILE A 294 -12.40 9.87 -1.45
C ILE A 294 -13.04 10.98 -0.61
N GLY A 295 -14.36 11.07 -0.59
CA GLY A 295 -15.11 12.06 0.20
C GLY A 295 -14.89 11.89 1.70
N GLY A 296 -14.87 10.63 2.18
CA GLY A 296 -14.59 10.32 3.58
C GLY A 296 -13.21 10.79 4.01
N PHE A 297 -12.17 10.54 3.21
CA PHE A 297 -10.83 11.02 3.56
C PHE A 297 -10.62 12.51 3.33
N ILE A 298 -11.31 13.14 2.38
CA ILE A 298 -11.36 14.61 2.30
C ILE A 298 -11.97 15.19 3.60
N TYR A 299 -13.04 14.58 4.11
CA TYR A 299 -13.65 14.98 5.38
C TYR A 299 -12.69 14.79 6.57
N VAL A 300 -12.00 13.65 6.64
CA VAL A 300 -10.96 13.42 7.67
C VAL A 300 -9.82 14.44 7.56
N SER A 301 -9.46 14.87 6.34
CA SER A 301 -8.43 15.89 6.11
C SER A 301 -8.78 17.26 6.69
N LEU A 302 -10.02 17.52 7.09
CA LEU A 302 -10.37 18.77 7.79
C LEU A 302 -9.71 18.86 9.17
N ARG A 303 -9.32 17.71 9.76
CA ARG A 303 -8.88 17.61 11.17
C ARG A 303 -7.60 16.80 11.37
N SER A 304 -7.20 15.99 10.40
CA SER A 304 -6.03 15.12 10.52
C SER A 304 -5.26 15.02 9.21
N LEU A 305 -3.96 14.74 9.31
CA LEU A 305 -3.17 14.34 8.17
C LEU A 305 -3.70 13.02 7.61
N VAL A 306 -3.95 13.00 6.30
CA VAL A 306 -4.33 11.81 5.53
C VAL A 306 -3.11 11.29 4.79
N LYS A 307 -2.79 10.01 4.94
CA LYS A 307 -1.69 9.41 4.18
C LYS A 307 -2.06 9.38 2.70
N MET A 308 -1.09 9.67 1.84
CA MET A 308 -1.31 9.90 0.41
C MET A 308 -1.98 8.71 -0.30
N ASN A 309 -1.83 7.50 0.25
CA ASN A 309 -2.34 6.26 -0.33
C ASN A 309 -3.78 5.88 0.05
N TRP A 310 -4.38 6.57 1.03
CA TRP A 310 -5.67 6.16 1.57
C TRP A 310 -6.84 6.29 0.58
N LEU A 311 -6.71 7.14 -0.46
CA LEU A 311 -7.74 7.39 -1.46
C LEU A 311 -7.64 6.47 -2.69
N LEU A 312 -6.53 5.76 -2.87
CA LEU A 312 -6.16 5.08 -4.13
C LEU A 312 -7.22 4.12 -4.68
N PRO A 313 -7.87 3.26 -3.87
CA PRO A 313 -8.87 2.34 -4.40
C PRO A 313 -10.01 3.05 -5.12
N GLY A 314 -10.42 4.21 -4.62
CA GLY A 314 -11.50 4.98 -5.21
C GLY A 314 -11.17 5.51 -6.61
N TYR A 315 -9.89 5.72 -6.92
CA TYR A 315 -9.48 6.22 -8.23
C TYR A 315 -9.60 5.18 -9.35
N LEU A 316 -9.60 3.88 -9.06
CA LEU A 316 -9.70 2.85 -10.11
C LEU A 316 -11.02 2.96 -10.89
N GLY A 317 -12.14 3.09 -10.16
CA GLY A 317 -13.45 3.31 -10.76
C GLY A 317 -13.52 4.66 -11.50
N TRP A 318 -12.94 5.71 -10.92
CA TRP A 318 -12.97 7.06 -11.52
C TRP A 318 -12.11 7.17 -12.79
N ILE A 319 -10.94 6.50 -12.86
CA ILE A 319 -10.11 6.44 -14.07
C ILE A 319 -10.90 5.76 -15.19
N LEU A 320 -11.54 4.61 -14.88
CA LEU A 320 -12.42 3.93 -15.82
C LEU A 320 -13.54 4.88 -16.29
N GLY A 321 -14.24 5.54 -15.37
CA GLY A 321 -15.33 6.46 -15.69
C GLY A 321 -14.89 7.68 -16.51
N ALA A 322 -13.70 8.21 -16.24
CA ALA A 322 -13.13 9.35 -16.95
C ALA A 322 -12.96 9.06 -18.45
N VAL A 323 -12.52 7.86 -18.82
CA VAL A 323 -12.38 7.45 -20.22
C VAL A 323 -13.71 7.46 -20.96
N PHE A 324 -14.80 7.06 -20.31
CA PHE A 324 -16.13 7.00 -20.94
C PHE A 324 -16.86 8.34 -21.04
N VAL A 325 -16.39 9.38 -20.34
CA VAL A 325 -16.89 10.76 -20.53
C VAL A 325 -16.04 11.57 -21.51
N LEU A 326 -14.83 11.10 -21.82
CA LEU A 326 -13.97 11.70 -22.82
C LEU A 326 -14.41 11.26 -24.22
N LYS A 327 -14.55 12.23 -25.13
CA LYS A 327 -14.73 11.91 -26.55
C LYS A 327 -13.39 11.47 -27.15
N ALA A 328 -13.41 10.43 -28.00
CA ALA A 328 -12.20 9.91 -28.64
C ALA A 328 -11.43 10.99 -29.43
N GLU A 329 -12.16 11.92 -30.06
CA GLU A 329 -11.61 13.07 -30.77
C GLU A 329 -10.86 14.03 -29.83
N THR A 330 -11.40 14.29 -28.64
CA THR A 330 -10.77 15.15 -27.62
C THR A 330 -9.42 14.59 -27.19
N ILE A 331 -9.29 13.27 -27.05
CA ILE A 331 -8.02 12.63 -26.70
C ILE A 331 -6.99 12.79 -27.83
N ARG A 332 -7.41 12.70 -29.10
CA ARG A 332 -6.51 12.79 -30.26
C ARG A 332 -6.03 14.22 -30.53
N SER A 333 -6.89 15.22 -30.36
CA SER A 333 -6.62 16.61 -30.74
C SER A 333 -6.12 17.50 -29.59
N SER A 334 -6.40 17.16 -28.33
CA SER A 334 -6.06 18.02 -27.20
C SER A 334 -4.55 18.11 -26.97
N ARG A 335 -4.01 19.33 -27.12
CA ARG A 335 -2.62 19.66 -26.75
C ARG A 335 -2.38 19.43 -25.26
N TRP A 336 -3.36 19.74 -24.41
CA TRP A 336 -3.27 19.54 -22.96
C TRP A 336 -3.10 18.06 -22.57
N ILE A 337 -3.86 17.15 -23.21
CA ILE A 337 -3.71 15.71 -22.93
C ILE A 337 -2.32 15.23 -23.37
N LYS A 338 -1.86 15.62 -24.57
CA LYS A 338 -0.52 15.23 -25.06
C LYS A 338 0.60 15.75 -24.17
N SER A 339 0.62 17.04 -23.87
CA SER A 339 1.62 17.65 -22.98
C SER A 339 1.55 17.05 -21.57
N GLY A 340 0.34 16.81 -21.06
CA GLY A 340 0.12 16.14 -19.79
C GLY A 340 0.67 14.72 -19.77
N MET A 341 0.55 13.96 -20.87
CA MET A 341 1.10 12.61 -20.98
C MET A 341 2.63 12.64 -20.94
N TYR A 342 3.27 13.51 -21.73
CA TYR A 342 4.73 13.67 -21.72
C TYR A 342 5.23 14.09 -20.34
N PHE A 343 4.56 15.03 -19.69
CA PHE A 343 4.90 15.45 -18.33
C PHE A 343 4.71 14.33 -17.31
N SER A 344 3.65 13.52 -17.45
CA SER A 344 3.43 12.35 -16.59
C SER A 344 4.56 11.34 -16.76
N VAL A 345 4.95 11.02 -18.00
CA VAL A 345 6.09 10.14 -18.28
C VAL A 345 7.39 10.70 -17.70
N PHE A 346 7.63 12.01 -17.84
CA PHE A 346 8.79 12.67 -17.24
C PHE A 346 8.83 12.52 -15.72
N LEU A 347 7.71 12.78 -15.02
CA LEU A 347 7.61 12.58 -13.57
C LEU A 347 7.83 11.13 -13.17
N LEU A 348 7.30 10.18 -13.96
CA LEU A 348 7.50 8.76 -13.73
C LEU A 348 8.98 8.38 -13.89
N LEU A 349 9.66 8.85 -14.94
CA LEU A 349 11.09 8.59 -15.12
C LEU A 349 11.91 9.12 -13.94
N ILE A 350 11.64 10.34 -13.47
CA ILE A 350 12.27 10.89 -12.26
C ILE A 350 12.01 9.98 -11.05
N ALA A 351 10.75 9.58 -10.82
CA ALA A 351 10.39 8.74 -9.68
C ALA A 351 11.13 7.39 -9.70
N HIS A 352 11.31 6.77 -10.87
CA HIS A 352 12.06 5.50 -10.98
C HIS A 352 13.57 5.70 -10.79
N ILE A 353 14.14 6.79 -11.32
CA ILE A 353 15.56 7.12 -11.15
C ILE A 353 15.87 7.33 -9.66
N ILE A 354 15.05 8.11 -8.95
CA ILE A 354 15.23 8.38 -7.52
C ILE A 354 15.34 7.09 -6.69
N GLN A 355 14.57 6.05 -7.03
CA GLN A 355 14.58 4.78 -6.30
C GLN A 355 15.77 3.87 -6.64
N LEU A 356 16.36 4.02 -7.83
CA LEU A 356 17.55 3.27 -8.24
C LEU A 356 18.84 3.89 -7.72
N VAL A 357 18.85 5.20 -7.54
CA VAL A 357 20.05 5.92 -7.13
C VAL A 357 20.31 5.65 -5.64
N PRO A 358 21.41 4.94 -5.29
CA PRO A 358 21.73 4.66 -3.91
C PRO A 358 22.05 5.97 -3.18
N ASN A 359 21.66 6.03 -1.92
CA ASN A 359 21.97 7.15 -1.04
C ASN A 359 21.40 8.50 -1.48
N MET A 360 20.38 8.54 -2.32
CA MET A 360 19.75 9.81 -2.74
C MET A 360 19.44 10.72 -1.53
N PRO A 361 19.88 11.99 -1.50
CA PRO A 361 19.82 12.86 -0.32
C PRO A 361 18.42 13.48 -0.16
N LEU A 362 17.44 12.64 0.15
CA LEU A 362 16.03 13.02 0.31
C LEU A 362 15.68 13.42 1.76
N GLY A 363 16.68 13.63 2.62
CA GLY A 363 16.50 13.77 4.06
C GLY A 363 15.73 12.57 4.64
N GLU A 364 14.71 12.85 5.45
CA GLU A 364 13.85 11.81 6.06
C GLU A 364 13.05 10.98 5.03
N GLY A 365 13.01 11.41 3.76
CA GLY A 365 12.40 10.64 2.67
C GLY A 365 13.21 9.41 2.24
N ASN A 366 14.52 9.39 2.49
CA ASN A 366 15.35 8.21 2.26
C ASN A 366 15.29 7.31 3.50
N THR A 367 14.57 6.20 3.40
CA THR A 367 14.33 5.27 4.51
C THR A 367 15.03 3.91 4.37
N TRP A 368 15.74 3.69 3.27
CA TRP A 368 16.27 2.38 2.88
C TRP A 368 17.79 2.32 2.77
N SER A 369 18.46 3.45 2.58
CA SER A 369 19.92 3.48 2.40
C SER A 369 20.69 3.03 3.63
N GLY A 370 21.86 2.43 3.41
CA GLY A 370 22.83 2.07 4.44
C GLY A 370 22.51 0.80 5.24
N TRP A 371 21.24 0.37 5.32
CA TRP A 371 20.85 -0.75 6.18
C TRP A 371 21.51 -2.08 5.84
N SER A 372 21.71 -2.39 4.55
CA SER A 372 22.37 -3.63 4.14
C SER A 372 23.82 -3.69 4.62
N ASP A 373 24.58 -2.61 4.43
CA ASP A 373 25.99 -2.53 4.86
C ASP A 373 26.09 -2.47 6.39
N ALA A 374 25.25 -1.66 7.04
CA ALA A 374 25.21 -1.57 8.49
C ALA A 374 24.90 -2.92 9.14
N ALA A 375 23.90 -3.67 8.64
CA ALA A 375 23.56 -4.98 9.18
C ALA A 375 24.73 -5.98 9.12
N GLN A 376 25.50 -5.98 8.04
CA GLN A 376 26.70 -6.83 7.91
C GLN A 376 27.76 -6.46 8.96
N LYS A 377 28.02 -5.16 9.14
CA LYS A 377 28.97 -4.66 10.15
C LYS A 377 28.50 -4.94 11.57
N ILE A 378 27.21 -4.74 11.85
CA ILE A 378 26.58 -5.04 13.15
C ILE A 378 26.66 -6.54 13.46
N HIS A 379 26.42 -7.40 12.47
CA HIS A 379 26.57 -8.85 12.65
C HIS A 379 28.02 -9.20 13.01
N ALA A 380 29.01 -8.63 12.30
CA ALA A 380 30.42 -8.87 12.59
C ALA A 380 30.81 -8.39 14.01
N LEU A 381 30.30 -7.24 14.46
CA LEU A 381 30.48 -6.74 15.83
C LEU A 381 29.88 -7.72 16.84
N GLN A 382 28.64 -8.17 16.61
CA GLN A 382 27.96 -9.12 17.47
C GLN A 382 28.77 -10.42 17.62
N GLN A 383 29.31 -10.97 16.53
CA GLN A 383 30.14 -12.18 16.58
C GLN A 383 31.42 -11.96 17.41
N LYS A 384 32.08 -10.82 17.28
CA LYS A 384 33.25 -10.46 18.11
C LYS A 384 32.91 -10.38 19.60
N MET A 385 31.68 -10.04 19.94
CA MET A 385 31.18 -9.94 21.32
C MET A 385 30.59 -11.26 21.86
N GLY A 386 30.81 -12.38 21.16
CA GLY A 386 30.35 -13.70 21.58
C GLY A 386 29.02 -14.15 20.96
N GLY A 387 28.57 -13.46 19.92
CA GLY A 387 27.42 -13.83 19.09
C GLY A 387 26.07 -13.71 19.79
N ARG A 388 25.01 -14.17 19.10
CA ARG A 388 23.61 -14.06 19.55
C ARG A 388 23.30 -14.71 20.91
N LYS A 389 24.18 -15.60 21.40
CA LYS A 389 24.05 -16.21 22.73
C LYS A 389 24.33 -15.20 23.85
N LYS A 390 25.20 -14.22 23.63
CA LYS A 390 25.61 -13.22 24.63
C LYS A 390 25.07 -11.82 24.33
N VAL A 391 24.86 -11.51 23.05
CA VAL A 391 24.49 -10.17 22.61
C VAL A 391 23.27 -10.22 21.69
N PHE A 392 22.18 -9.55 22.05
CA PHE A 392 21.03 -9.41 21.15
C PHE A 392 21.06 -8.07 20.39
N ILE A 393 20.25 -7.92 19.36
CA ILE A 393 20.20 -6.70 18.54
C ILE A 393 18.81 -6.08 18.65
N PHE A 394 18.74 -4.78 18.93
CA PHE A 394 17.47 -4.06 18.91
C PHE A 394 17.63 -2.66 18.33
N SER A 395 16.51 -2.08 17.94
CA SER A 395 16.44 -0.76 17.35
C SER A 395 15.29 0.04 17.94
N ASN A 396 15.27 1.34 17.65
CA ASN A 396 14.38 2.30 18.24
C ASN A 396 13.10 2.52 17.41
N GLY A 397 12.67 1.45 16.76
CA GLY A 397 11.64 1.48 15.74
C GLY A 397 11.43 0.10 15.15
N TYR A 398 10.18 -0.37 15.18
CA TYR A 398 9.76 -1.59 14.48
C TYR A 398 10.26 -1.68 13.02
N LYS A 399 10.35 -0.53 12.32
CA LYS A 399 10.87 -0.41 10.95
C LYS A 399 12.36 -0.74 10.85
N SER A 400 13.16 -0.15 11.71
CA SER A 400 14.61 -0.31 11.73
C SER A 400 14.99 -1.70 12.22
N ALA A 401 14.29 -2.21 13.25
CA ALA A 401 14.41 -3.58 13.71
C ALA A 401 14.14 -4.58 12.58
N ALA A 402 13.04 -4.40 11.84
CA ALA A 402 12.71 -5.28 10.72
C ALA A 402 13.73 -5.21 9.57
N LEU A 403 14.26 -4.02 9.25
CA LEU A 403 15.32 -3.86 8.26
C LEU A 403 16.60 -4.59 8.68
N LEU A 404 16.97 -4.49 9.95
CA LEU A 404 18.13 -5.22 10.49
C LEU A 404 17.94 -6.72 10.35
N LYS A 405 16.80 -7.29 10.80
CA LYS A 405 16.55 -8.73 10.66
C LYS A 405 16.62 -9.18 9.21
N PHE A 406 16.05 -8.40 8.28
CA PHE A 406 16.09 -8.75 6.86
C PHE A 406 17.51 -8.80 6.30
N TYR A 407 18.39 -7.89 6.72
CA TYR A 407 19.74 -7.78 6.17
C TYR A 407 20.83 -8.48 7.00
N LEU A 408 20.54 -8.93 8.22
CA LEU A 408 21.46 -9.74 9.02
C LEU A 408 21.70 -11.09 8.32
N PRO A 409 22.96 -11.55 8.16
CA PRO A 409 23.28 -12.80 7.47
C PRO A 409 22.53 -14.04 7.95
N ASP A 410 22.18 -14.08 9.24
CA ASP A 410 21.52 -15.21 9.88
C ASP A 410 20.02 -14.98 10.13
N HIS A 411 19.47 -13.84 9.68
CA HIS A 411 18.07 -13.43 9.87
C HIS A 411 17.55 -13.57 11.32
N GLN A 412 18.45 -13.51 12.30
CA GLN A 412 18.11 -13.66 13.71
C GLN A 412 17.12 -12.59 14.16
N ASP A 413 16.33 -12.92 15.19
CA ASP A 413 15.38 -11.96 15.72
C ASP A 413 16.07 -10.69 16.23
N THR A 414 15.49 -9.57 15.80
CA THR A 414 15.78 -8.24 16.31
C THR A 414 14.57 -7.78 17.10
N TYR A 415 14.80 -6.80 17.98
CA TYR A 415 13.76 -6.25 18.83
C TYR A 415 13.59 -4.74 18.60
N ALA A 416 12.48 -4.19 19.08
CA ALA A 416 12.07 -2.83 18.81
C ALA A 416 11.89 -2.06 20.14
N GLU A 417 10.97 -1.09 20.16
CA GLU A 417 10.76 -0.21 21.33
C GLU A 417 10.25 -0.95 22.59
N ASN A 418 9.74 -2.18 22.43
CA ASN A 418 9.27 -3.03 23.51
C ASN A 418 10.39 -3.44 24.50
N ILE A 419 11.66 -3.39 24.08
CA ILE A 419 12.82 -3.61 24.96
C ILE A 419 12.87 -2.59 26.12
N TYR A 420 12.40 -1.38 25.90
CA TYR A 420 12.44 -0.30 26.89
C TYR A 420 11.03 0.23 27.23
N ASN A 421 10.05 -0.69 27.23
CA ASN A 421 8.65 -0.49 27.62
C ASN A 421 7.95 0.65 26.86
N ARG A 422 8.16 0.70 25.55
CA ARG A 422 7.52 1.66 24.64
C ARG A 422 6.74 0.89 23.58
N PRO A 423 5.55 1.38 23.16
CA PRO A 423 4.73 0.66 22.18
C PRO A 423 5.49 0.40 20.88
N ALA A 424 5.54 -0.86 20.46
CA ALA A 424 6.27 -1.35 19.30
C ALA A 424 5.39 -2.15 18.31
N LEU A 425 4.07 -2.00 18.38
CA LEU A 425 3.10 -2.57 17.44
C LEU A 425 3.13 -4.11 17.47
N GLN A 426 3.38 -4.79 16.34
CA GLN A 426 3.41 -6.25 16.30
C GLN A 426 4.48 -6.85 17.22
N PHE A 427 5.56 -6.12 17.50
CA PHE A 427 6.57 -6.56 18.46
C PHE A 427 6.01 -6.68 19.88
N ASP A 428 4.97 -5.91 20.24
CA ASP A 428 4.29 -6.03 21.53
C ASP A 428 3.51 -7.36 21.61
N ILE A 429 2.96 -7.83 20.48
CA ILE A 429 2.25 -9.11 20.40
C ILE A 429 3.22 -10.30 20.45
N TRP A 430 4.39 -10.17 19.82
CA TRP A 430 5.43 -11.21 19.91
C TRP A 430 6.12 -11.26 21.28
N GLY A 431 6.10 -10.14 22.01
CA GLY A 431 6.67 -10.01 23.34
C GLY A 431 8.19 -9.87 23.35
N THR A 432 8.73 -9.71 24.55
CA THR A 432 10.18 -9.65 24.82
C THR A 432 10.57 -10.91 25.60
N PRO A 433 11.45 -11.78 25.11
CA PRO A 433 11.83 -12.99 25.82
C PRO A 433 12.64 -12.69 27.10
N ASP A 434 12.27 -13.30 28.24
CA ASP A 434 13.03 -13.19 29.50
C ASP A 434 14.47 -13.68 29.37
N SER A 435 14.75 -14.55 28.39
CA SER A 435 16.10 -15.02 28.05
C SER A 435 17.06 -13.91 27.59
N LEU A 436 16.58 -12.68 27.40
CA LEU A 436 17.40 -11.51 27.12
C LEU A 436 17.96 -10.85 28.38
N ILE A 437 17.33 -11.06 29.54
CA ILE A 437 17.76 -10.48 30.82
C ILE A 437 19.18 -10.96 31.14
N GLY A 438 20.06 -10.03 31.53
CA GLY A 438 21.46 -10.30 31.78
C GLY A 438 22.38 -10.26 30.56
N LYS A 439 21.84 -10.20 29.33
CA LYS A 439 22.64 -10.12 28.10
C LYS A 439 23.05 -8.68 27.78
N ASN A 440 24.14 -8.55 27.03
CA ASN A 440 24.46 -7.28 26.38
C ASN A 440 23.60 -7.14 25.11
N ALA A 441 23.57 -5.93 24.56
CA ALA A 441 22.83 -5.63 23.35
C ALA A 441 23.58 -4.66 22.43
N LEU A 442 23.35 -4.79 21.14
CA LEU A 442 23.66 -3.77 20.14
C LEU A 442 22.39 -2.98 19.86
N TYR A 443 22.38 -1.73 20.32
CA TYR A 443 21.32 -0.77 20.05
C TYR A 443 21.66 0.03 18.79
N VAL A 444 20.83 -0.13 17.76
CA VAL A 444 21.08 0.42 16.43
C VAL A 444 20.02 1.45 16.09
N ILE A 445 20.44 2.66 15.73
CA ILE A 445 19.56 3.82 15.51
C ILE A 445 20.10 4.65 14.35
N ASP A 446 19.21 5.22 13.54
CA ASP A 446 19.61 6.17 12.50
C ASP A 446 19.44 7.63 12.94
N ASP A 447 19.98 8.56 12.16
CA ASP A 447 20.00 9.99 12.44
C ASP A 447 18.66 10.73 12.23
N ARG A 448 17.53 10.01 12.10
CA ARG A 448 16.21 10.64 11.98
C ARG A 448 15.85 11.43 13.25
N ARG A 449 15.19 12.58 13.05
CA ARG A 449 14.85 13.50 14.15
C ARG A 449 13.88 12.89 15.15
N GLU A 450 12.99 12.01 14.71
CA GLU A 450 12.02 11.31 15.56
C GLU A 450 12.67 10.49 16.69
N TYR A 451 13.98 10.25 16.61
CA TYR A 451 14.70 9.29 17.43
C TYR A 451 15.73 9.89 18.39
N LYS A 452 15.98 11.20 18.29
CA LYS A 452 17.04 11.89 19.06
C LYS A 452 16.92 11.71 20.58
N ASP A 453 15.70 11.50 21.06
CA ASP A 453 15.38 11.42 22.48
C ASP A 453 15.39 9.98 23.03
N ASP A 454 15.55 8.95 22.21
CA ASP A 454 15.27 7.57 22.65
C ASP A 454 16.33 7.03 23.63
N LEU A 455 17.59 7.46 23.49
CA LEU A 455 18.70 7.02 24.37
C LEU A 455 18.43 7.25 25.85
N LYS A 456 17.68 8.31 26.21
CA LYS A 456 17.35 8.61 27.62
C LYS A 456 16.42 7.58 28.24
N TYR A 457 15.60 6.91 27.43
CA TYR A 457 14.73 5.83 27.87
C TYR A 457 15.50 4.51 27.92
N VAL A 458 16.29 4.22 26.88
CA VAL A 458 17.10 2.99 26.78
C VAL A 458 18.04 2.85 27.98
N ARG A 459 18.73 3.94 28.38
CA ARG A 459 19.66 3.94 29.53
C ARG A 459 19.07 3.51 30.87
N LYS A 460 17.74 3.44 31.00
CA LYS A 460 17.07 3.00 32.24
C LYS A 460 17.00 1.47 32.38
N TYR A 461 17.29 0.73 31.32
CA TYR A 461 17.11 -0.73 31.25
C TYR A 461 18.44 -1.49 31.11
N PHE A 462 19.56 -0.80 31.21
CA PHE A 462 20.91 -1.33 31.02
C PHE A 462 21.87 -0.64 32.00
N ASP A 463 22.94 -1.33 32.39
CA ASP A 463 23.98 -0.77 33.28
C ASP A 463 24.72 0.40 32.62
N SER A 464 25.05 0.27 31.33
CA SER A 464 25.65 1.34 30.52
C SER A 464 25.20 1.25 29.07
N VAL A 465 25.21 2.39 28.38
CA VAL A 465 24.91 2.50 26.94
C VAL A 465 25.92 3.43 26.31
N GLU A 466 26.87 2.87 25.58
CA GLU A 466 28.04 3.55 25.03
C GLU A 466 28.06 3.43 23.51
N LEU A 467 28.34 4.54 22.82
CA LEU A 467 28.49 4.53 21.37
C LEU A 467 29.79 3.79 21.03
N ILE A 468 29.70 2.75 20.19
CA ILE A 468 30.88 1.98 19.78
C ILE A 468 31.24 2.20 18.31
N GLU A 469 30.27 2.46 17.44
CA GLU A 469 30.50 2.61 15.99
C GLU A 469 29.51 3.60 15.36
N GLN A 470 29.94 4.24 14.26
CA GLN A 470 29.11 5.10 13.42
C GLN A 470 29.33 4.77 11.94
N PHE A 471 28.25 4.55 11.20
CA PHE A 471 28.29 4.28 9.78
C PHE A 471 27.70 5.46 9.01
N GLU A 472 28.56 6.25 8.37
CA GLU A 472 28.17 7.38 7.53
C GLU A 472 27.94 6.94 6.08
N TYR A 473 26.80 7.34 5.52
CA TYR A 473 26.46 7.12 4.12
C TYR A 473 26.28 8.46 3.42
N LYS A 474 26.99 8.63 2.30
CA LYS A 474 27.00 9.86 1.51
C LYS A 474 26.56 9.58 0.08
N PHE A 475 25.95 10.58 -0.54
CA PHE A 475 25.67 10.62 -1.97
C PHE A 475 26.84 11.30 -2.69
N LEU A 476 27.40 10.61 -3.69
CA LEU A 476 28.56 11.08 -4.46
C LEU A 476 29.72 11.55 -3.57
N ASP A 477 29.93 10.87 -2.43
CA ASP A 477 30.94 11.18 -1.40
C ASP A 477 30.93 12.62 -0.86
N ARG A 478 29.85 13.37 -1.12
CA ARG A 478 29.74 14.80 -0.79
C ARG A 478 28.56 15.11 0.10
N PHE A 479 27.38 14.63 -0.26
CA PHE A 479 26.15 15.01 0.43
C PHE A 479 25.81 13.98 1.48
N HIS A 480 25.63 14.42 2.72
CA HIS A 480 25.16 13.57 3.80
C HIS A 480 23.79 12.97 3.45
N THR A 481 23.66 11.65 3.60
CA THR A 481 22.40 10.95 3.39
C THR A 481 21.86 10.39 4.69
N ARG A 482 22.69 9.70 5.46
CA ARG A 482 22.29 8.97 6.67
C ARG A 482 23.50 8.61 7.51
N THR A 483 23.35 8.70 8.82
CA THR A 483 24.27 8.06 9.78
C THR A 483 23.51 7.00 10.56
N ILE A 484 24.08 5.80 10.64
CA ILE A 484 23.59 4.73 11.51
C ILE A 484 24.56 4.59 12.68
N TYR A 485 24.06 4.78 13.89
CA TYR A 485 24.81 4.67 15.13
C TYR A 485 24.59 3.27 15.73
N CYS A 486 25.66 2.69 16.24
CA CYS A 486 25.62 1.43 16.99
C CYS A 486 26.16 1.67 18.40
N TYR A 487 25.34 1.39 19.39
CA TYR A 487 25.70 1.48 20.80
C TYR A 487 25.81 0.07 21.40
N GLU A 488 26.81 -0.16 22.24
CA GLU A 488 26.82 -1.29 23.16
C GLU A 488 26.01 -0.91 24.40
N ALA A 489 24.99 -1.71 24.71
CA ALA A 489 24.22 -1.60 25.94
C ALA A 489 24.48 -2.84 26.81
N LYS A 490 24.99 -2.65 28.03
CA LYS A 490 25.46 -3.75 28.89
C LYS A 490 24.40 -4.18 29.91
N ASN A 491 24.29 -5.49 30.10
CA ASN A 491 23.44 -6.12 31.12
C ASN A 491 21.98 -5.63 31.10
N TYR A 492 21.16 -6.20 30.22
CA TYR A 492 19.74 -5.86 30.12
C TYR A 492 18.97 -6.26 31.38
N HIS A 493 18.25 -5.32 31.99
CA HIS A 493 17.50 -5.54 33.24
C HIS A 493 16.09 -6.11 33.02
N GLY A 494 15.58 -6.11 31.79
CA GLY A 494 14.17 -6.40 31.51
C GLY A 494 13.26 -5.19 31.81
N PRO A 495 12.00 -5.19 31.33
CA PRO A 495 11.03 -4.19 31.73
C PRO A 495 10.82 -4.28 33.26
N ALA A 496 10.96 -3.18 33.98
CA ALA A 496 10.64 -3.15 35.41
C ALA A 496 9.17 -3.53 35.61
N ASN A 497 8.91 -4.54 36.46
CA ASN A 497 7.56 -4.94 36.86
C ASN A 497 6.81 -3.80 37.57
#